data_AF-A0A2E0D3K4-F1
#
_entry.id   AF-A0A2E0D3K4-F1
#
_cell.length_a   1.000
_cell.length_b   1.000
_cell.length_c   1.000
_cell.angle_alpha   90.00
_cell.angle_beta   90.00
_cell.angle_gamma   90.00
#
_symmetry.space_group_name_H-M   'P 1'
#
loop_
_entity.id
_entity.type
_entity.pdbx_description
1 polymer ?
#
loop_
_entity_poly.entity_id
_entity_poly.type
_entity_poly.pdbx_seq_one_letter_code
_entity_poly.pdbx_strand_id
1 'polypeptide(L)' 'GSNIPVISEEQARDEKPDYFLVLPWHLVDFFKERENEFLNNGGKFIVPLPDFKIIP' A
#
# COMPACT_ATOMS: atom_id res chain seq x y z
N GLY A 1 19.24 9.75 5.42
CA GLY A 1 18.13 9.30 4.55
C GLY A 1 17.90 7.82 4.76
N SER A 2 16.80 7.28 4.26
CA SER A 2 16.40 5.88 4.50
C SER A 2 16.95 4.89 3.48
N ASN A 3 17.57 5.35 2.37
CA ASN A 3 18.05 4.52 1.25
C ASN A 3 16.99 3.54 0.70
N ILE A 4 15.70 3.86 0.85
CA ILE A 4 14.61 3.06 0.31
C ILE A 4 14.58 3.29 -1.20
N PRO A 5 14.68 2.24 -2.04
CA PRO A 5 14.59 2.37 -3.48
C PRO A 5 13.18 2.82 -3.88
N VAL A 6 13.10 3.79 -4.79
CA VAL A 6 11.84 4.19 -5.40
C VAL A 6 11.64 3.33 -6.65
N ILE A 7 10.66 2.44 -6.61
CA ILE A 7 10.30 1.55 -7.70
C ILE A 7 8.99 1.99 -8.36
N SER A 8 8.73 1.48 -9.57
CA SER A 8 7.46 1.72 -10.28
C SER A 8 6.31 0.92 -9.66
N GLU A 9 5.08 1.42 -9.80
CA GLU A 9 3.84 0.75 -9.34
C GLU A 9 3.71 -0.67 -9.92
N GLU A 10 4.05 -0.85 -11.20
CA GLU A 10 3.98 -2.16 -11.89
C GLU A 10 4.92 -3.19 -11.25
N GLN A 11 6.17 -2.80 -10.98
CA GLN A 11 7.13 -3.68 -10.32
C GLN A 11 6.66 -4.04 -8.90
N ALA A 12 6.11 -3.08 -8.16
CA ALA A 12 5.58 -3.33 -6.83
C ALA A 12 4.41 -4.34 -6.85
N ARG A 13 3.58 -4.34 -7.89
CA ARG A 13 2.49 -5.34 -8.08
C ARG A 13 3.04 -6.71 -8.44
N ASP A 14 4.05 -6.79 -9.30
CA ASP A 14 4.70 -8.04 -9.69
C ASP A 14 5.42 -8.73 -8.51
N GLU A 15 5.99 -7.95 -7.59
CA GLU A 15 6.62 -8.48 -6.37
C GLU A 15 5.63 -9.03 -5.35
N LYS A 16 4.32 -8.76 -5.50
CA LYS A 16 3.23 -9.26 -4.64
C LYS A 16 3.54 -9.12 -3.13
N PRO A 17 3.77 -7.90 -2.63
CA PRO A 17 4.06 -7.71 -1.22
C PRO A 17 2.86 -8.07 -0.35
N ASP A 18 3.10 -8.63 0.85
CA ASP A 18 2.02 -8.91 1.80
C ASP A 18 1.40 -7.61 2.36
N TYR A 19 2.19 -6.54 2.44
CA TYR A 19 1.78 -5.27 3.04
C TYR A 19 2.30 -4.05 2.27
N PHE A 20 1.43 -3.07 2.02
CA PHE A 20 1.82 -1.73 1.57
C PHE A 20 1.71 -0.71 2.69
N LEU A 21 2.80 -0.02 2.99
CA LEU A 21 2.80 1.11 3.92
C LEU A 21 2.34 2.39 3.22
N VAL A 22 1.14 2.85 3.56
CA VAL A 22 0.56 4.08 2.99
C VAL A 22 1.06 5.27 3.79
N LEU A 23 2.18 5.85 3.34
CA LEU A 23 2.70 7.11 3.88
C LEU A 23 1.70 8.28 3.70
N PRO A 24 1.12 8.51 2.50
CA PRO A 24 0.09 9.51 2.32
C PRO A 24 -1.29 8.95 2.73
N TRP A 25 -1.51 8.83 4.04
CA TRP A 25 -2.74 8.27 4.62
C TRP A 25 -4.02 8.96 4.14
N HIS A 26 -3.98 10.25 3.82
CA HIS A 26 -5.14 11.01 3.31
C HIS A 26 -5.61 10.54 1.92
N LEU A 27 -4.77 9.82 1.16
CA LEU A 27 -5.09 9.29 -0.16
C LEU A 27 -5.46 7.79 -0.14
N VAL A 28 -5.58 7.19 1.05
CA VAL A 28 -5.81 5.75 1.19
C VAL A 28 -7.05 5.27 0.43
N ASP A 29 -8.13 6.05 0.40
CA ASP A 29 -9.37 5.64 -0.29
C ASP A 29 -9.17 5.58 -1.82
N PHE A 30 -8.39 6.50 -2.39
CA PHE A 30 -8.00 6.46 -3.79
C PHE A 30 -7.11 5.25 -4.10
N PHE A 31 -6.19 4.91 -3.18
CA PHE A 31 -5.38 3.70 -3.31
C PHE A 31 -6.24 2.44 -3.25
N LYS A 32 -7.19 2.33 -2.31
CA LYS A 32 -8.11 1.18 -2.25
C LYS A 32 -8.90 0.99 -3.54
N GLU A 33 -9.42 2.07 -4.13
CA GLU A 33 -10.18 1.96 -5.38
C GLU A 33 -9.31 1.50 -6.55
N ARG A 34 -8.07 1.99 -6.65
CA ARG A 34 -7.13 1.61 -7.74
C ARG A 34 -6.42 0.28 -7.53
N GLU A 35 -6.15 -0.09 -6.28
CA GLU A 35 -5.43 -1.31 -5.85
C GLU A 35 -6.38 -2.37 -5.29
N ASN A 36 -7.66 -2.35 -5.71
CA ASN A 36 -8.63 -3.35 -5.30
C ASN A 36 -8.18 -4.78 -5.69
N GLU A 37 -7.47 -4.91 -6.80
CA GLU A 37 -6.89 -6.18 -7.25
C GLU A 37 -5.80 -6.70 -6.29
N PHE A 38 -5.02 -5.81 -5.67
CA PHE A 38 -4.01 -6.15 -4.66
C PHE A 38 -4.66 -6.61 -3.35
N LEU A 39 -5.70 -5.91 -2.89
CA LEU A 39 -6.49 -6.33 -1.71
C LEU A 39 -7.13 -7.71 -1.95
N ASN A 40 -7.71 -7.93 -3.14
CA ASN A 40 -8.26 -9.24 -3.51
C ASN A 40 -7.20 -10.35 -3.62
N ASN A 41 -5.96 -10.01 -3.94
CA ASN A 41 -4.83 -10.94 -3.93
C ASN A 41 -4.32 -11.25 -2.51
N GLY A 42 -4.94 -10.69 -1.46
CA GLY A 42 -4.58 -10.90 -0.05
C GLY A 42 -3.56 -9.90 0.49
N GLY A 43 -3.22 -8.87 -0.29
CA GLY A 43 -2.37 -7.78 0.14
C GLY A 43 -3.08 -6.85 1.11
N LYS A 44 -2.34 -6.27 2.07
CA LYS A 44 -2.92 -5.41 3.13
C LYS A 44 -2.32 -4.02 3.11
N PHE A 45 -3.13 -2.99 3.35
CA PHE A 45 -2.62 -1.63 3.53
C PHE A 45 -2.39 -1.31 5.01
N ILE A 46 -1.18 -0.85 5.33
CA ILE A 46 -0.83 -0.31 6.64
C ILE A 46 -0.95 1.20 6.58
N VAL A 47 -1.90 1.74 7.35
CA VAL A 47 -2.12 3.17 7.50
C VAL A 47 -1.62 3.57 8.88
N PRO A 48 -0.50 4.31 9.00
CA PRO A 48 0.07 4.65 10.29
C PRO A 48 -0.63 5.82 11.00
N LEU A 49 -1.44 6.62 10.30
CA LEU A 49 -2.01 7.87 10.79
C LEU A 49 -3.43 8.13 10.25
N PRO A 50 -4.29 8.88 10.98
CA PRO A 50 -4.10 9.36 12.36
C PRO A 50 -4.18 8.25 13.41
N ASP A 51 -4.90 7.17 13.11
CA ASP A 51 -4.93 5.93 13.89
C ASP A 51 -4.30 4.82 13.07
N PHE A 52 -3.46 4.01 13.72
CA PHE A 52 -2.88 2.84 13.09
C PHE A 52 -3.98 1.85 12.71
N LYS A 53 -4.12 1.59 11.40
CA LYS A 53 -5.12 0.66 10.85
C LYS A 53 -4.48 -0.22 9.80
N ILE A 54 -4.84 -1.50 9.85
CA ILE A 54 -4.52 -2.46 8.79
C ILE A 54 -5.81 -2.69 8.03
N ILE A 55 -5.78 -2.40 6.74
CA ILE A 55 -6.91 -2.56 5.83
C ILE A 55 -6.64 -3.82 5.02
N PRO A 56 -7.44 -4.89 5.22
CA PRO A 56 -7.44 -6.06 4.36
C PRO A 56 -8.22 -5.83 3.06
#